data_AF-A0A520JWP7-F1
#
_entry.id   AF-A0A520JWP7-F1
#
_cell.length_a   1.000
_cell.length_b   1.000
_cell.length_c   1.000
_cell.angle_alpha   90.00
_cell.angle_beta   90.00
_cell.angle_gamma   90.00
#
_symmetry.space_group_name_H-M   'P 1'
#
loop_
_entity.id
_entity.type
_entity.pdbx_description
1 polymer ?
#
loop_
_entity_poly.entity_id
_entity_poly.type
_entity_poly.pdbx_seq_one_letter_code
_entity_poly.pdbx_strand_id
1 'polypeptide(L)'
;MADCDLCGVSRPTLCPVKIFVPKFRKSYPKGTWKGLCEECTKRLHQANKTREQIGGSKCDLCGTTSSKGILLYKATISIPNFEEPYSTDEIKRICETCLLAVDEVYKKHEARIEGKESHH
;
A
#
# COMPACT_ATOMS: atom_id res chain seq x y z
N MET A 1 -16.54 -8.62 -4.89
CA MET A 1 -15.68 -7.41 -4.80
C MET A 1 -14.92 -7.48 -3.49
N ALA A 2 -13.75 -6.85 -3.40
CA ALA A 2 -12.95 -6.82 -2.18
C ALA A 2 -12.49 -5.38 -1.91
N ASP A 3 -12.40 -5.03 -0.63
CA ASP A 3 -12.06 -3.68 -0.21
C ASP A 3 -10.54 -3.50 -0.15
N CYS A 4 -10.06 -2.36 -0.64
CA CYS A 4 -8.65 -2.00 -0.53
C CYS A 4 -8.28 -1.83 0.94
N ASP A 5 -7.26 -2.56 1.40
CA ASP A 5 -6.77 -2.52 2.78
C ASP A 5 -6.16 -1.16 3.19
N LEU A 6 -5.99 -0.22 2.26
CA LEU A 6 -5.41 1.11 2.52
C LEU A 6 -6.43 2.26 2.41
N CYS A 7 -7.24 2.30 1.34
CA CYS A 7 -8.23 3.36 1.10
C CYS A 7 -9.69 2.92 1.32
N GLY A 8 -9.96 1.64 1.60
CA GLY A 8 -11.30 1.11 1.83
C GLY A 8 -12.17 0.97 0.58
N VAL A 9 -11.73 1.47 -0.59
CA VAL A 9 -12.52 1.40 -1.84
C VAL A 9 -12.66 -0.05 -2.28
N SER A 10 -13.91 -0.47 -2.53
CA SER A 10 -14.21 -1.78 -3.10
C SER A 10 -13.88 -1.82 -4.58
N ARG A 11 -13.09 -2.81 -5.00
CA ARG A 11 -12.73 -3.04 -6.40
C ARG A 11 -13.01 -4.50 -6.80
N PRO A 12 -13.25 -4.77 -8.10
CA PRO A 12 -13.41 -6.14 -8.58
C PRO A 12 -12.12 -6.94 -8.42
N THR A 13 -10.97 -6.29 -8.58
CA THR A 13 -9.63 -6.86 -8.46
C THR A 13 -8.76 -6.00 -7.55
N LEU A 14 -7.85 -6.64 -6.83
CA LEU A 14 -6.83 -5.99 -6.00
C LEU A 14 -5.47 -6.59 -6.30
N CYS A 15 -4.42 -5.81 -6.11
CA CYS A 15 -3.03 -6.23 -6.13
C CYS A 15 -2.68 -6.91 -4.79
N PRO A 16 -2.40 -8.22 -4.75
CA PRO A 16 -2.04 -8.91 -3.53
C PRO A 16 -0.60 -8.57 -3.14
N VAL A 17 -0.41 -7.99 -1.96
CA VAL A 17 0.89 -7.65 -1.39
C VAL A 17 1.13 -8.49 -0.14
N LYS A 18 2.22 -9.24 -0.10
CA LYS A 18 2.59 -10.02 1.07
C LYS A 18 3.36 -9.15 2.04
N ILE A 19 2.83 -8.95 3.24
CA ILE A 19 3.45 -8.11 4.27
C ILE A 19 3.44 -8.80 5.63
N PHE A 20 4.44 -8.47 6.46
CA PHE A 20 4.46 -8.93 7.84
C PHE A 20 3.57 -8.04 8.72
N VAL A 21 2.48 -8.60 9.25
CA VAL A 21 1.58 -7.92 10.19
C VAL A 21 1.82 -8.45 11.60
N PRO A 22 2.37 -7.65 12.53
CA PRO A 22 2.75 -8.14 13.86
C PRO A 22 1.62 -8.78 14.65
N LYS A 23 0.38 -8.25 14.50
CA LYS A 23 -0.83 -8.82 15.11
C LYS A 23 -1.03 -10.30 14.77
N PHE A 24 -0.56 -10.73 13.60
CA PHE A 24 -0.74 -12.08 13.06
C PHE A 24 0.53 -12.93 13.12
N ARG A 25 1.58 -12.48 13.79
CA ARG A 25 2.89 -13.15 13.82
C ARG A 25 2.83 -14.64 14.19
N LYS A 26 1.95 -15.02 15.12
CA LYS A 26 1.82 -16.42 15.59
C LYS A 26 1.22 -17.34 14.52
N SER A 27 0.18 -16.87 13.83
CA SER A 27 -0.53 -17.66 12.82
C SER A 27 0.10 -17.56 11.42
N TYR A 28 0.71 -16.41 11.11
CA TYR A 28 1.28 -16.08 9.81
C TYR A 28 2.72 -15.53 9.97
N PRO A 29 3.69 -16.37 10.39
CA PRO A 29 5.05 -15.92 10.68
C PRO A 29 5.78 -15.39 9.43
N LYS A 30 5.40 -15.87 8.24
CA LYS A 30 5.95 -15.42 6.95
C LYS A 30 5.22 -14.19 6.37
N GLY A 31 4.32 -13.58 7.14
CA GLY A 31 3.44 -12.50 6.69
C GLY A 31 2.11 -12.98 6.12
N THR A 32 1.20 -12.03 5.97
CA THR A 32 -0.16 -12.20 5.44
C THR A 32 -0.31 -11.42 4.14
N TRP A 33 -1.32 -11.77 3.35
CA TRP A 33 -1.70 -11.01 2.17
C TRP A 33 -2.57 -9.82 2.55
N LYS A 34 -2.29 -8.69 1.89
CA LYS A 34 -3.12 -7.49 1.87
C LYS A 34 -3.51 -7.19 0.43
N GLY A 35 -4.77 -6.82 0.20
CA GLY A 35 -5.28 -6.43 -1.11
C GLY A 35 -5.26 -4.92 -1.26
N LEU A 36 -4.45 -4.40 -2.18
CA LEU A 36 -4.42 -2.96 -2.48
C LEU A 36 -5.01 -2.70 -3.87
N CYS A 37 -5.76 -1.61 -4.03
CA CYS A 37 -6.17 -1.19 -5.36
C CYS A 37 -4.98 -0.61 -6.15
N GLU A 38 -5.10 -0.57 -7.47
CA GLU A 38 -4.05 -0.10 -8.40
C GLU A 38 -3.59 1.34 -8.10
N GLU A 39 -4.51 2.22 -7.73
CA GLU A 39 -4.16 3.60 -7.37
C GLU A 39 -3.33 3.63 -6.07
N CYS A 40 -3.70 2.83 -5.06
CA CYS A 40 -2.92 2.76 -3.82
C CYS A 40 -1.53 2.18 -4.05
N THR A 41 -1.40 1.12 -4.87
CA THR A 41 -0.06 0.58 -5.18
C THR A 41 0.80 1.59 -5.94
N LYS A 42 0.22 2.34 -6.88
CA LYS A 42 0.91 3.42 -7.60
C LYS A 42 1.37 4.55 -6.67
N ARG A 43 0.51 5.02 -5.75
CA ARG A 43 0.87 6.07 -4.77
C ARG A 43 1.97 5.62 -3.82
N LEU A 44 1.93 4.35 -3.37
CA LEU A 44 3.00 3.79 -2.54
C LEU A 44 4.30 3.60 -3.31
N HIS A 45 4.24 3.22 -4.59
CA HIS A 45 5.42 3.20 -5.47
C HIS A 45 6.05 4.60 -5.61
N GLN A 46 5.24 5.65 -5.76
CA GLN A 46 5.73 7.03 -5.79
C GLN A 46 6.35 7.44 -4.45
N ALA A 47 5.71 7.11 -3.32
CA ALA A 47 6.27 7.35 -1.99
C ALA A 47 7.60 6.61 -1.77
N ASN A 48 7.76 5.42 -2.34
CA ASN A 48 9.01 4.67 -2.30
C ASN A 48 10.14 5.35 -3.10
N LYS A 49 9.81 6.10 -4.16
CA LYS A 49 10.75 6.89 -4.94
C LYS A 49 11.14 8.19 -4.21
N THR A 50 10.18 8.90 -3.63
CA THR A 50 10.43 10.18 -2.97
C THR A 50 11.09 10.04 -1.61
N ARG A 51 10.77 8.97 -0.87
CA ARG A 51 11.28 8.69 0.48
C ARG A 51 11.11 9.87 1.46
N GLU A 52 10.03 10.65 1.31
CA GLU A 52 9.69 11.72 2.25
C GLU A 52 9.34 11.13 3.62
N GLN A 53 10.15 11.41 4.64
CA GLN A 53 9.93 10.89 5.99
C GLN A 53 8.82 11.66 6.72
N ILE A 54 8.11 10.97 7.60
CA ILE A 54 7.06 11.57 8.43
C ILE A 54 7.12 11.01 9.86
N GLY A 55 6.82 11.87 10.83
CA GLY A 55 6.68 11.44 12.23
C GLY A 55 5.49 10.50 12.44
N GLY A 56 5.63 9.58 13.39
CA GLY A 56 4.56 8.66 13.79
C GLY A 56 5.09 7.46 14.54
N SER A 57 4.18 6.70 15.15
CA SER A 57 4.51 5.52 15.96
C SER A 57 4.09 4.20 15.32
N LYS A 58 3.32 4.24 14.22
CA LYS A 58 2.68 3.07 13.62
C LYS A 58 2.64 3.17 12.09
N CYS A 59 2.91 2.04 11.43
CA CYS A 59 2.66 1.87 9.99
C CYS A 59 1.17 1.62 9.74
N ASP A 60 0.57 2.40 8.84
CA ASP A 60 -0.86 2.33 8.51
C ASP A 60 -1.22 1.09 7.68
N LEU A 61 -0.25 0.43 7.04
CA LEU A 61 -0.49 -0.79 6.26
C LEU A 61 -0.31 -2.09 7.06
N CYS A 62 0.83 -2.25 7.72
CA CYS A 62 1.13 -3.49 8.46
C CYS A 62 0.85 -3.41 9.97
N GLY A 63 0.64 -2.22 10.52
CA GLY A 63 0.42 -2.01 11.94
C GLY A 63 1.66 -2.16 12.81
N THR A 64 2.87 -2.26 12.24
CA THR A 64 4.12 -2.29 13.02
C THR A 64 4.28 -1.01 13.83
N THR A 65 4.60 -1.18 15.10
CA THR A 65 4.93 -0.13 16.08
C THR A 65 6.29 -0.43 16.70
N SER A 66 7.13 0.56 16.95
CA SER A 66 8.41 0.40 17.66
C SER A 66 8.55 1.42 18.77
N SER A 67 8.96 0.97 19.96
CA SER A 67 9.33 1.82 21.08
C SER A 67 10.65 2.58 20.86
N LYS A 68 11.49 2.12 19.92
CA LYS A 68 12.76 2.76 19.53
C LYS A 68 12.62 3.61 18.26
N GLY A 69 11.38 3.91 17.84
CA GLY A 69 11.08 4.53 16.56
C GLY A 69 11.08 3.51 15.41
N ILE A 70 10.22 3.74 14.43
CA ILE A 70 10.30 3.13 13.10
C ILE A 70 10.42 4.27 12.09
N LEU A 71 11.22 4.06 11.04
CA LEU A 71 11.21 4.99 9.90
C LEU A 71 9.89 4.82 9.14
N LEU A 72 9.16 5.92 9.05
CA LEU A 72 7.90 6.02 8.34
C LEU A 72 8.04 7.04 7.22
N TYR A 73 7.42 6.72 6.10
CA TYR A 73 7.39 7.55 4.92
C TYR A 73 5.96 7.97 4.63
N LYS A 74 5.83 9.19 4.15
CA LYS A 74 4.56 9.80 3.78
C LYS A 74 4.09 9.24 2.44
N ALA A 75 2.84 8.80 2.41
CA ALA A 75 2.12 8.51 1.18
C ALA A 75 0.79 9.24 1.20
N THR A 76 0.51 10.04 0.16
CA THR A 76 -0.79 10.68 -0.02
C THR A 76 -1.69 9.74 -0.81
N ILE A 77 -2.83 9.36 -0.22
CA ILE A 77 -3.81 8.45 -0.81
C ILE A 77 -5.10 9.21 -1.05
N SER A 78 -5.61 9.16 -2.27
CA SER A 78 -6.90 9.76 -2.62
C SER A 78 -8.03 8.78 -2.31
N ILE A 79 -8.97 9.20 -1.46
CA ILE A 79 -10.16 8.42 -1.08
C ILE A 79 -11.38 9.08 -1.74
N PRO A 80 -12.10 8.37 -2.62
CA PRO A 80 -13.30 8.92 -3.25
C PRO A 80 -14.39 9.16 -2.21
N ASN A 81 -15.14 10.24 -2.39
CA ASN A 81 -16.27 10.62 -1.53
C ASN A 81 -17.44 11.09 -2.41
N PHE A 82 -18.55 11.52 -1.80
CA PHE A 82 -19.78 11.91 -2.50
C PHE A 82 -19.94 13.43 -2.70
N GLU A 83 -18.96 14.24 -2.28
CA GLU A 83 -19.06 15.71 -2.28
C GLU A 83 -17.92 16.30 -3.09
N GLU A 84 -18.17 17.33 -3.91
CA GLU A 84 -17.12 18.02 -4.66
C GLU A 84 -15.95 18.41 -3.73
N PRO A 85 -14.69 17.99 -4.01
CA PRO A 85 -14.14 17.55 -5.30
C PRO A 85 -14.19 16.03 -5.59
N TYR A 86 -15.14 15.29 -5.02
CA TYR A 86 -15.38 13.84 -5.13
C TYR A 86 -14.24 12.95 -4.63
N SER A 87 -13.26 13.54 -3.95
CA SER A 87 -12.18 12.82 -3.30
C SER A 87 -11.57 13.65 -2.17
N THR A 88 -10.98 12.97 -1.19
CA THR A 88 -10.20 13.58 -0.13
C THR A 88 -8.85 12.88 -0.07
N ASP A 89 -7.78 13.68 0.02
CA ASP A 89 -6.44 13.16 0.20
C ASP A 89 -6.16 12.90 1.68
N GLU A 90 -5.80 11.67 1.99
CA GLU A 90 -5.35 11.26 3.32
C GLU A 90 -3.85 10.94 3.31
N ILE A 91 -3.16 11.40 4.35
CA ILE A 91 -1.76 11.04 4.58
C ILE A 91 -1.70 9.71 5.33
N LYS A 92 -1.04 8.73 4.71
CA LYS A 92 -0.69 7.44 5.32
C LYS A 92 0.80 7.39 5.61
N ARG A 93 1.15 6.74 6.72
CA ARG A 93 2.51 6.53 7.22
C ARG A 93 2.90 5.09 6.97
N ILE A 94 3.89 4.87 6.11
CA ILE A 94 4.21 3.54 5.62
C ILE A 94 5.66 3.23 5.98
N CYS A 95 5.90 2.08 6.60
CA CYS A 95 7.27 1.65 6.92
C CYS A 95 8.00 1.17 5.66
N GLU A 96 9.33 1.20 5.72
CA GLU A 96 10.20 0.80 4.61
C GLU A 96 9.85 -0.57 4.02
N THR A 97 9.67 -1.58 4.86
CA THR A 97 9.38 -2.94 4.42
C THR A 97 8.06 -3.05 3.65
N CYS A 98 7.08 -2.22 3.98
CA CYS A 98 5.81 -2.16 3.26
C CYS A 98 5.98 -1.47 1.91
N LEU A 99 6.74 -0.36 1.86
CA LEU A 99 7.03 0.32 0.59
C LEU A 99 7.74 -0.60 -0.40
N LEU A 100 8.77 -1.32 0.04
CA LEU A 100 9.52 -2.25 -0.80
C LEU A 100 8.63 -3.39 -1.32
N ALA A 101 7.81 -3.99 -0.44
CA ALA A 101 6.89 -5.05 -0.84
C ALA A 101 5.87 -4.58 -1.89
N VAL A 102 5.34 -3.36 -1.74
CA VAL A 102 4.39 -2.79 -2.71
C VAL A 102 5.09 -2.43 -4.02
N ASP A 103 6.31 -1.91 -3.97
CA ASP A 103 7.12 -1.55 -5.13
C ASP A 103 7.38 -2.76 -6.04
N GLU A 104 7.71 -3.92 -5.47
CA GLU A 104 7.86 -5.16 -6.23
C GLU A 104 6.58 -5.59 -6.93
N VAL A 105 5.43 -5.50 -6.24
CA VAL A 105 4.13 -5.87 -6.80
C VAL A 105 3.72 -4.90 -7.90
N TYR A 106 3.92 -3.59 -7.70
CA TYR A 106 3.64 -2.57 -8.70
C TYR A 106 4.47 -2.82 -9.98
N LYS A 107 5.79 -2.99 -9.86
CA LYS A 107 6.67 -3.25 -11.01
C LYS A 107 6.26 -4.51 -11.79
N LYS A 108 5.92 -5.59 -11.09
CA LYS A 108 5.42 -6.83 -11.72
C LYS A 108 4.07 -6.62 -12.42
N HIS A 109 3.21 -5.78 -11.85
CA HIS A 109 1.92 -5.44 -12.43
C HIS A 109 2.09 -4.66 -13.73
N GLU A 110 2.90 -3.61 -13.73
CA GLU A 110 3.16 -2.78 -14.92
C GLU A 110 3.82 -3.60 -16.03
N ALA A 111 4.85 -4.39 -15.71
CA ALA A 111 5.51 -5.25 -16.70
C ALA A 111 4.54 -6.25 -17.35
N ARG A 112 3.52 -6.71 -16.62
CA ARG A 112 2.47 -7.58 -17.16
C ARG A 112 1.51 -6.82 -18.08
N ILE A 113 1.23 -5.55 -17.81
CA ILE A 113 0.40 -4.71 -18.68
C ILE A 113 1.17 -4.40 -19.97
N GLU A 114 2.40 -3.91 -19.85
CA GLU A 114 3.28 -3.58 -20.98
C GLU A 114 3.54 -4.81 -21.87
N GLY A 115 3.79 -5.99 -21.27
CA GLY A 115 3.98 -7.24 -22.01
C GLY A 115 2.69 -7.85 -22.59
N LYS A 116 1.50 -7.36 -22.21
CA LYS A 116 0.21 -7.80 -22.75
C LYS A 116 -0.25 -7.01 -23.97
N GLU A 117 0.37 -5.87 -24.29
CA GLU A 117 0.13 -5.20 -25.59
C GLU A 117 0.73 -5.99 -26.77
N SER A 118 1.51 -7.05 -26.51
CA SER A 118 2.15 -7.91 -27.52
C SER A 118 1.33 -9.13 -27.97
N HIS A 119 0.10 -9.30 -27.47
CA HIS A 119 -0.77 -10.42 -27.83
C HIS A 119 -2.17 -9.93 -28.23
N HIS A 120 -2.25 -9.30 -29.40
CA HIS A 120 -3.46 -9.18 -30.20
C HIS A 120 -3.14 -9.39 -31.67
#